data_AF-A0A0P6ZIQ1-F1
#
_entry.id   AF-A0A0P6ZIQ1-F1
#
_cell.length_a   1.000
_cell.length_b   1.000
_cell.length_c   1.000
_cell.angle_alpha   90.00
_cell.angle_beta   90.00
_cell.angle_gamma   90.00
#
_symmetry.space_group_name_H-M   'P 1'
#
loop_
_entity.id
_entity.type
_entity.pdbx_description
1 polymer ?
#
loop_
_entity_poly.entity_id
_entity_poly.type
_entity_poly.pdbx_seq_one_letter_code
_entity_poly.pdbx_strand_id
1 'polypeptide(L)'
;MTTSLLRNSQEEFIHKNIHQILLGEGYEHHEANRACNFAIETYRTTASFGGRGGKCFDFCLAKARQLLSPMKKTANSRKRKAEK
;
A
#
# COMPACT_ATOMS: atom_id res chain seq x y z
N MET A 1 -3.40 -6.36 20.18
CA MET A 1 -2.69 -6.65 18.92
C MET A 1 -3.72 -6.99 17.87
N THR A 2 -4.11 -6.03 17.03
CA THR A 2 -5.06 -6.24 15.93
C THR A 2 -4.31 -6.84 14.75
N THR A 3 -4.29 -8.17 14.68
CA THR A 3 -3.93 -8.89 13.46
C THR A 3 -4.98 -8.54 12.41
N SER A 4 -4.66 -7.62 11.50
CA SER A 4 -5.44 -7.37 10.29
C SER A 4 -5.65 -8.72 9.60
N LEU A 5 -6.86 -9.25 9.68
CA LEU A 5 -7.25 -10.55 9.13
C LEU A 5 -7.03 -10.50 7.61
N LEU A 6 -5.89 -11.05 7.17
CA LEU A 6 -5.59 -11.27 5.76
C LEU A 6 -6.63 -12.30 5.29
N ARG A 7 -7.58 -11.88 4.45
CA ARG A 7 -8.76 -12.69 4.10
C ARG A 7 -8.44 -13.72 3.03
N ASN A 8 -7.34 -13.53 2.29
CA ASN A 8 -6.91 -14.38 1.20
C ASN A 8 -5.39 -14.57 1.16
N SER A 9 -4.96 -15.69 0.58
CA SER A 9 -3.54 -16.02 0.38
C SER A 9 -2.77 -14.96 -0.41
N GLN A 10 -3.45 -14.20 -1.28
CA GLN A 10 -2.89 -13.07 -2.01
C GLN A 10 -2.54 -11.88 -1.10
N GLU A 11 -3.40 -11.57 -0.12
CA GLU A 11 -3.14 -10.51 0.85
C GLU A 11 -1.95 -10.89 1.73
N GLU A 12 -1.88 -12.15 2.18
CA GLU A 12 -0.71 -12.66 2.90
C GLU A 12 0.58 -12.57 2.08
N PHE A 13 0.51 -12.91 0.79
CA PHE A 13 1.64 -12.78 -0.11
C PHE A 13 2.12 -11.33 -0.22
N ILE A 14 1.19 -10.38 -0.44
CA ILE A 14 1.51 -8.95 -0.54
C ILE A 14 2.14 -8.46 0.76
N HIS A 15 1.54 -8.77 1.91
CA HIS A 15 2.02 -8.35 3.22
C HIS A 15 3.44 -8.88 3.50
N LYS A 16 3.66 -10.19 3.36
CA LYS A 16 4.96 -10.81 3.67
C LYS A 16 6.07 -10.28 2.76
N ASN A 17 5.82 -10.17 1.46
CA ASN A 17 6.83 -9.72 0.50
C ASN A 17 7.16 -8.24 0.64
N ILE A 18 6.15 -7.36 0.79
CA ILE A 18 6.41 -5.92 1.02
C ILE A 18 7.17 -5.73 2.34
N HIS A 19 6.80 -6.44 3.39
CA HIS A 19 7.50 -6.36 4.68
C HIS A 19 8.98 -6.75 4.54
N GLN A 20 9.28 -7.86 3.87
CA GLN A 20 10.65 -8.30 3.61
C GLN A 20 11.45 -7.29 2.78
N ILE A 21 10.83 -6.72 1.74
CA ILE A 21 11.48 -5.70 0.89
C ILE A 21 11.82 -4.46 1.70
N LEU A 22 10.87 -3.94 2.49
CA LEU A 22 11.07 -2.73 3.28
C LEU A 22 12.11 -2.92 4.39
N LEU A 23 12.13 -4.08 5.05
CA LEU A 23 13.21 -4.42 5.98
C LEU A 23 14.57 -4.51 5.28
N GLY A 24 14.62 -5.09 4.08
CA GLY A 24 15.83 -5.14 3.26
C GLY A 24 16.30 -3.76 2.78
N GLU A 25 15.38 -2.80 2.63
CA GLU A 25 15.70 -1.40 2.32
C GLU A 25 16.16 -0.59 3.55
N GLY A 26 16.05 -1.15 4.76
CA GLY A 26 16.49 -0.52 6.01
C GLY A 26 15.42 0.30 6.73
N TYR A 27 14.13 0.15 6.37
CA TYR A 27 13.03 0.78 7.09
C TYR A 27 12.77 0.06 8.42
N GLU A 28 12.29 0.81 9.43
CA GLU A 28 11.93 0.22 10.72
C GLU A 28 10.71 -0.71 10.61
N HIS A 29 10.65 -1.72 11.49
CA HIS A 29 9.52 -2.66 11.56
C HIS A 29 8.17 -1.96 11.69
N HIS A 30 8.11 -0.85 12.43
CA HIS A 30 6.88 -0.08 12.62
C HIS A 30 6.43 0.62 11.32
N GLU A 31 7.39 1.15 10.57
CA GLU A 31 7.15 1.75 9.25
C GLU A 31 6.75 0.69 8.22
N ALA A 32 7.47 -0.41 8.16
CA ALA A 32 7.18 -1.53 7.28
C ALA A 32 5.76 -2.08 7.52
N ASN A 33 5.36 -2.26 8.79
CA ASN A 33 4.02 -2.72 9.14
C ASN A 33 2.92 -1.73 8.71
N ARG A 34 3.16 -0.42 8.91
CA ARG A 34 2.23 0.62 8.45
C ARG A 34 2.06 0.61 6.93
N ALA A 35 3.17 0.48 6.20
CA ALA A 35 3.17 0.40 4.75
C ALA A 35 2.51 -0.88 4.21
N CYS A 36 2.69 -2.00 4.90
CA CYS A 36 2.01 -3.26 4.58
C CYS A 36 0.49 -3.15 4.77
N ASN A 37 0.01 -2.59 5.88
CA ASN A 37 -1.43 -2.36 6.06
C ASN A 37 -2.02 -1.49 4.96
N PHE A 38 -1.30 -0.42 4.57
CA PHE A 38 -1.73 0.46 3.48
C PHE A 38 -1.74 -0.26 2.12
N ALA A 39 -0.77 -1.13 1.85
CA ALA A 39 -0.75 -1.97 0.65
C ALA A 39 -1.94 -2.93 0.57
N ILE A 40 -2.32 -3.55 1.69
CA ILE A 40 -3.51 -4.43 1.76
C ILE A 40 -4.79 -3.63 1.57
N GLU A 41 -4.91 -2.46 2.21
CA GLU A 41 -6.07 -1.58 2.00
C GLU A 41 -6.17 -1.13 0.54
N THR A 42 -5.03 -0.79 -0.08
CA THR A 42 -4.93 -0.47 -1.50
C THR A 42 -5.34 -1.66 -2.36
N TYR A 43 -4.88 -2.86 -2.05
CA TYR A 43 -5.27 -4.07 -2.78
C TYR A 43 -6.79 -4.31 -2.72
N ARG A 44 -7.39 -4.16 -1.55
CA ARG A 44 -8.84 -4.32 -1.34
C ARG A 44 -9.66 -3.26 -2.06
N THR A 45 -9.23 -2.01 -2.03
CA THR A 45 -9.93 -0.89 -2.70
C THR A 45 -9.72 -0.89 -4.20
N THR A 46 -8.57 -1.38 -4.66
CA THR A 46 -8.22 -1.43 -6.08
C THR A 46 -8.46 -2.81 -6.70
N ALA A 47 -9.28 -3.64 -6.05
CA ALA A 47 -9.68 -4.98 -6.50
C ALA A 47 -10.31 -5.02 -7.91
N SER A 48 -10.67 -3.87 -8.49
CA SER A 48 -11.09 -3.73 -9.90
C SER A 48 -9.96 -3.81 -10.93
N PHE A 49 -8.71 -4.13 -10.56
CA PHE A 49 -7.65 -4.46 -11.53
C PHE A 49 -7.82 -5.81 -12.26
N GLY A 50 -9.06 -6.30 -12.39
CA GLY A 50 -9.46 -7.55 -13.04
C GLY A 50 -9.21 -7.60 -14.56
N GLY A 51 -7.97 -7.31 -14.99
CA GLY A 51 -7.57 -7.34 -16.40
C GLY A 51 -6.12 -6.90 -16.68
N ARG A 52 -5.39 -6.33 -15.71
CA ARG A 52 -3.97 -5.93 -15.91
C ARG A 52 -3.02 -6.99 -15.36
N GLY A 53 -2.80 -8.04 -16.15
CA GLY A 53 -1.99 -9.22 -15.86
C GLY A 53 -0.82 -9.02 -14.87
N GLY A 54 -1.02 -9.50 -13.64
CA GLY A 54 0.06 -9.79 -12.68
C GLY A 54 0.72 -8.60 -11.96
N LYS A 55 0.37 -7.34 -12.25
CA LYS A 55 1.10 -6.16 -11.70
C LYS A 55 0.53 -5.58 -10.40
N CYS A 56 -0.48 -6.22 -9.78
CA CYS A 56 -1.08 -5.72 -8.54
C CYS A 56 -0.06 -5.60 -7.40
N PHE A 57 0.89 -6.54 -7.30
CA PHE A 57 1.93 -6.51 -6.27
C PHE A 57 2.84 -5.27 -6.42
N ASP A 58 3.34 -5.02 -7.62
CA ASP A 58 4.21 -3.87 -7.92
C ASP A 58 3.52 -2.54 -7.61
N PHE A 59 2.23 -2.43 -7.96
CA PHE A 59 1.42 -1.25 -7.62
C PHE A 59 1.30 -1.07 -6.09
N CYS A 60 1.03 -2.15 -5.36
CA CYS A 60 0.92 -2.13 -3.90
C CYS A 60 2.27 -1.77 -3.24
N LEU A 61 3.38 -2.30 -3.75
CA LEU A 61 4.73 -1.98 -3.28
C LEU A 61 5.10 -0.52 -3.55
N ALA A 62 4.82 -0.02 -4.75
CA ALA A 62 5.05 1.39 -5.09
C ALA A 62 4.25 2.34 -4.18
N LYS A 63 3.01 1.97 -3.84
CA LYS A 63 2.16 2.72 -2.90
C LYS A 63 2.67 2.65 -1.46
N ALA A 64 3.10 1.47 -1.00
CA ALA A 64 3.73 1.29 0.30
C ALA A 64 4.98 2.17 0.44
N ARG A 65 5.85 2.18 -0.58
CA ARG A 65 7.03 3.06 -0.62
C ARG A 65 6.67 4.54 -0.67
N GLN A 66 5.62 4.93 -1.40
CA GLN A 66 5.14 6.33 -1.42
C GLN A 66 4.66 6.82 -0.05
N LEU A 67 4.17 5.93 0.81
CA LEU A 67 3.77 6.27 2.18
C LEU A 67 4.98 6.51 3.10
N LEU A 68 6.06 5.72 2.91
CA LEU A 68 7.26 5.77 3.75
C LEU A 68 8.29 6.78 3.28
N SER A 69 8.47 6.90 1.97
CA SER A 69 9.28 7.97 1.42
C SER A 69 8.53 9.27 1.70
N PRO A 70 9.15 10.28 2.35
CA PRO A 70 8.56 11.60 2.45
C PRO A 70 8.53 12.17 1.04
N MET A 71 7.45 11.90 0.31
CA MET A 71 7.16 12.62 -0.91
C MET A 71 6.89 14.05 -0.43
N LYS A 72 7.95 14.86 -0.45
CA LYS A 72 7.91 16.29 -0.18
C LYS A 72 6.69 16.82 -0.91
N LYS A 73 5.68 17.22 -0.13
CA LYS A 73 4.51 18.02 -0.49
C LYS A 73 4.14 17.94 -1.98
N THR A 74 3.08 17.20 -2.27
CA THR A 74 2.09 17.75 -3.19
C THR A 74 0.82 17.96 -2.40
N ALA A 75 0.85 19.03 -1.59
CA ALA A 75 -0.34 19.82 -1.38
C ALA A 75 -0.75 20.38 -2.75
N ASN A 76 -1.47 19.60 -3.55
CA ASN A 76 -2.21 20.14 -4.68
C ASN A 76 -3.68 19.83 -4.48
N SER A 77 -4.34 20.82 -3.89
CA SER A 77 -5.61 21.32 -4.39
C SER A 77 -6.62 20.26 -4.80
N ARG A 78 -7.30 19.66 -3.82
CA ARG A 78 -8.74 19.41 -3.99
C ARG A 78 -9.49 20.53 -3.28
N LYS A 79 -9.32 21.76 -3.80
CA LYS A 79 -10.34 22.80 -3.60
C LYS A 79 -11.65 22.19 -4.05
N ARG A 80 -12.61 22.21 -3.13
CA ARG A 80 -14.02 21.96 -3.36
C ARG A 80 -14.44 22.59 -4.69
N LYS A 81 -14.78 21.77 -5.68
CA LYS A 81 -15.78 22.12 -6.68
C LYS A 81 -16.99 21.25 -6.40
N ALA A 82 -17.84 21.75 -5.53
CA ALA A 82 -19.27 21.48 -5.56
C ALA A 82 -19.90 22.87 -5.56
N GLU A 83 -19.91 23.47 -6.75
CA GLU A 83 -20.72 24.61 -7.10
C GLU A 83 -22.07 24.06 -7.55
N LYS A 84 -23.10 24.28 -6.74
CA LYS A 84 -24.38 24.85 -7.18
C LYS A 84 -25.20 25.29 -5.97
#